data_AF-A0A543CEU2-F1
#
_entry.id   AF-A0A543CEU2-F1
#
_cell.length_a   1.000
_cell.length_b   1.000
_cell.length_c   1.000
_cell.angle_alpha   90.00
_cell.angle_beta   90.00
_cell.angle_gamma   90.00
#
_symmetry.space_group_name_H-M   'P 1'
#
loop_
_entity.id
_entity.type
_entity.pdbx_description
1 polymer ?
#
loop_
_entity_poly.entity_id
_entity_poly.type
_entity_poly.pdbx_seq_one_letter_code
_entity_poly.pdbx_strand_id
1 'polypeptide(L)'
;MTTPIQDVDDLVAQLTDGCQAAGLEAVALAPTRVRVSSPGTGARLTEIIRCMPDHQESLYWWWSWDEPICPAAQIVDAVKVIAHVVMPPGPEGEPSDLPE
;
A
#
# COMPACT_ATOMS: atom_id res chain seq x y z
N MET A 1 7.01 -5.14 30.08
CA MET A 1 6.15 -4.11 29.47
C MET A 1 5.68 -4.69 28.15
N THR A 2 4.46 -5.23 28.11
CA THR A 2 3.92 -5.88 26.91
C THR A 2 3.32 -4.78 26.06
N THR A 3 3.92 -4.47 24.91
CA THR A 3 3.33 -3.58 23.90
C THR A 3 1.92 -4.07 23.60
N PRO A 4 0.88 -3.23 23.60
CA PRO A 4 -0.45 -3.69 23.23
C PRO A 4 -0.36 -4.31 21.84
N ILE A 5 -0.87 -5.53 21.70
CA ILE A 5 -1.08 -6.17 20.40
C ILE A 5 -2.07 -5.24 19.69
N GLN A 6 -1.59 -4.45 18.73
CA GLN A 6 -2.48 -3.69 17.85
C GLN A 6 -3.35 -4.70 17.12
N ASP A 7 -4.66 -4.46 17.11
CA ASP A 7 -5.59 -5.31 16.38
C ASP A 7 -5.27 -5.21 14.88
N VAL A 8 -5.27 -6.35 14.19
CA VAL A 8 -5.01 -6.41 12.75
C VAL A 8 -6.11 -5.66 12.01
N ASP A 9 -7.34 -5.67 12.52
CA ASP A 9 -8.46 -4.90 11.96
C ASP A 9 -8.17 -3.39 12.03
N ASP A 10 -7.64 -2.90 13.16
CA ASP A 10 -7.25 -1.49 13.31
C ASP A 10 -6.10 -1.12 12.36
N LEU A 11 -5.14 -2.02 12.15
CA LEU A 11 -4.02 -1.82 11.23
C LEU A 11 -4.49 -1.75 9.77
N VAL A 12 -5.41 -2.63 9.38
CA VAL A 12 -6.03 -2.64 8.05
C VAL A 12 -6.87 -1.39 7.80
N ALA A 13 -7.63 -0.94 8.79
CA ALA A 13 -8.36 0.32 8.72
C ALA A 13 -7.41 1.51 8.54
N GLN A 14 -6.37 1.62 9.37
CA GLN A 14 -5.38 2.69 9.28
C GLN A 14 -4.64 2.71 7.94
N LEU A 15 -4.26 1.55 7.40
CA LEU A 15 -3.62 1.49 6.09
C LEU A 15 -4.58 1.92 4.97
N THR A 16 -5.85 1.50 5.06
CA THR A 16 -6.89 1.86 4.09
C THR A 16 -7.09 3.38 4.08
N ASP A 17 -7.32 3.98 5.26
CA ASP A 17 -7.50 5.42 5.42
C ASP A 17 -6.27 6.20 4.95
N GLY A 18 -5.06 5.71 5.28
CA GLY A 18 -3.80 6.31 4.85
C GLY A 18 -3.62 6.30 3.32
N CYS A 19 -3.95 5.19 2.67
CA CYS A 19 -3.91 5.09 1.21
C CYS A 19 -4.94 6.04 0.56
N GLN A 20 -6.16 6.10 1.10
CA GLN A 20 -7.20 7.01 0.61
C GLN A 20 -6.80 8.48 0.77
N ALA A 21 -6.22 8.85 1.92
CA ALA A 21 -5.68 10.19 2.15
C ALA A 21 -4.54 10.55 1.20
N ALA A 22 -3.79 9.55 0.72
CA ALA A 22 -2.75 9.71 -0.32
C ALA A 22 -3.29 9.74 -1.76
N GLY A 23 -4.62 9.71 -1.94
CA GLY A 23 -5.26 9.76 -3.25
C GLY A 23 -5.36 8.42 -3.97
N LEU A 24 -5.09 7.29 -3.29
CA LEU A 24 -5.28 5.95 -3.83
C LEU A 24 -6.73 5.48 -3.59
N GLU A 25 -7.21 4.57 -4.43
CA GLU A 25 -8.41 3.80 -4.12
C GLU A 25 -8.01 2.60 -3.25
N ALA A 26 -8.45 2.56 -1.99
CA ALA A 26 -8.15 1.44 -1.09
C ALA A 26 -9.43 0.86 -0.46
N VAL A 27 -9.48 -0.47 -0.37
CA VAL A 27 -10.61 -1.21 0.22
C VAL A 27 -10.10 -2.41 1.01
N ALA A 28 -10.52 -2.53 2.27
CA ALA A 28 -10.31 -3.74 3.06
C ALA A 28 -11.11 -4.91 2.46
N LEU A 29 -10.42 -6.00 2.10
CA LEU A 29 -11.03 -7.22 1.58
C LEU A 29 -11.28 -8.26 2.67
N ALA A 30 -10.46 -8.25 3.72
CA ALA A 30 -10.48 -9.16 4.85
C ALA A 30 -9.72 -8.51 6.03
N PRO A 31 -9.82 -9.06 7.26
CA PRO A 31 -9.09 -8.58 8.44
C PRO A 31 -7.58 -8.38 8.25
N THR A 32 -6.98 -9.09 7.28
CA THR A 32 -5.54 -9.04 6.99
C THR A 32 -5.22 -8.53 5.60
N ARG A 33 -6.20 -8.02 4.83
CA ARG A 33 -6.00 -7.74 3.40
C ARG A 33 -6.61 -6.42 2.96
N VAL A 34 -5.81 -5.61 2.26
CA VAL A 34 -6.23 -4.36 1.63
C VAL A 34 -5.97 -4.46 0.13
N ARG A 35 -6.97 -4.16 -0.69
CA ARG A 35 -6.78 -3.91 -2.12
C ARG A 35 -6.50 -2.43 -2.33
N VAL A 36 -5.45 -2.10 -3.06
CA VAL A 36 -5.07 -0.71 -3.38
C VAL A 36 -4.93 -0.54 -4.89
N SER A 37 -5.49 0.53 -5.45
CA SER A 37 -5.45 0.84 -6.88
C SER A 37 -5.25 2.33 -7.14
N SER A 38 -4.72 2.67 -8.31
CA SER A 38 -4.63 4.06 -8.76
C SER A 38 -6.02 4.61 -9.11
N PRO A 39 -6.36 5.86 -8.78
CA PRO A 39 -7.65 6.45 -9.12
C PRO A 39 -7.80 6.65 -10.62
N GLY A 40 -9.01 6.41 -11.15
CA GLY A 40 -9.43 6.87 -12.49
C GLY A 40 -8.72 6.25 -13.70
N THR A 41 -7.73 5.38 -13.53
CA THR A 41 -7.19 4.58 -14.63
C THR A 41 -7.92 3.24 -14.67
N GLY A 42 -8.51 2.90 -15.82
CA GLY A 42 -9.09 1.58 -16.02
C GLY A 42 -8.02 0.50 -15.81
N ALA A 43 -8.02 -0.11 -14.63
CA ALA A 43 -7.30 -1.34 -14.27
C ALA A 43 -5.76 -1.34 -14.35
N ARG A 44 -5.04 -0.22 -14.52
CA ARG A 44 -3.61 -0.32 -14.85
C ARG A 44 -2.71 -0.78 -13.70
N LEU A 45 -2.99 -0.43 -12.44
CA LEU A 45 -2.24 -0.96 -11.30
C LEU A 45 -3.18 -1.18 -10.10
N THR A 46 -3.31 -2.43 -9.69
CA THR A 46 -4.04 -2.86 -8.48
C THR A 46 -3.18 -3.87 -7.75
N GLU A 47 -3.06 -3.71 -6.44
CA GLU A 47 -2.26 -4.57 -5.58
C GLU A 47 -3.04 -5.06 -4.36
N ILE A 48 -2.66 -6.22 -3.83
CA ILE A 48 -3.20 -6.74 -2.56
C ILE A 48 -2.09 -6.72 -1.51
N ILE A 49 -2.27 -5.87 -0.51
CA ILE A 49 -1.39 -5.76 0.65
C ILE A 49 -1.91 -6.66 1.75
N ARG A 50 -1.03 -7.48 2.33
CA ARG A 50 -1.36 -8.43 3.40
C ARG A 50 -0.69 -8.01 4.71
N CYS A 51 -1.43 -8.06 5.81
CA CYS A 51 -0.90 -7.98 7.18
C CYS A 51 -0.65 -9.40 7.70
N MET A 52 0.60 -9.81 7.85
CA MET A 52 0.97 -11.16 8.28
C MET A 52 2.23 -11.14 9.14
N PRO A 53 2.40 -12.09 10.06
CA PRO A 53 3.61 -12.19 10.85
C PRO A 53 4.82 -12.55 9.99
N ASP A 54 6.00 -12.03 10.37
CA ASP A 54 7.30 -12.47 9.86
C ASP A 54 7.82 -13.72 10.60
N HIS A 55 9.06 -14.13 10.31
CA HIS A 55 9.71 -15.26 10.97
C HIS A 55 9.95 -15.05 12.48
N GLN A 56 9.80 -13.82 12.98
CA GLN A 56 9.95 -13.44 14.38
C GLN A 56 8.59 -13.15 15.04
N GLU A 57 7.49 -13.59 14.42
CA GLU A 57 6.11 -13.39 14.90
C GLU A 57 5.68 -11.91 15.01
N SER A 58 6.41 -11.00 14.37
CA SER A 58 6.06 -9.58 14.30
C SER A 58 5.20 -9.30 13.08
N LEU A 59 4.15 -8.49 13.21
CA LEU A 59 3.28 -8.14 12.07
C LEU A 59 3.99 -7.22 11.08
N TYR A 60 3.90 -7.57 9.80
CA TYR A 60 4.44 -6.82 8.67
C TYR A 60 3.37 -6.64 7.60
N TRP A 61 3.55 -5.58 6.80
CA TRP A 61 2.90 -5.42 5.52
C TRP A 61 3.68 -6.18 4.45
N TRP A 62 2.97 -6.90 3.59
CA TRP A 62 3.54 -7.72 2.53
C TRP A 62 2.85 -7.44 1.21
N TRP A 63 3.62 -7.45 0.13
CA TRP A 63 3.10 -7.49 -1.22
C TRP A 63 2.41 -8.83 -1.51
N SER A 64 1.60 -8.91 -2.58
CA SER A 64 1.01 -10.18 -3.01
C SER A 64 2.05 -11.20 -3.49
N TRP A 65 3.23 -10.74 -3.92
CA TRP A 65 4.36 -11.58 -4.37
C TRP A 65 5.32 -12.01 -3.25
N ASP A 66 4.85 -12.05 -2.00
CA ASP A 66 5.58 -12.56 -0.82
C ASP A 66 6.87 -11.80 -0.46
N GLU A 67 6.99 -10.51 -0.84
CA GLU A 67 8.08 -9.63 -0.41
C GLU A 67 7.58 -8.70 0.72
N PRO A 68 8.35 -8.49 1.81
CA PRO A 68 7.96 -7.60 2.89
C PRO A 68 8.07 -6.12 2.46
N ILE A 69 7.12 -5.30 2.93
CA ILE A 69 7.12 -3.85 2.75
C ILE A 69 7.82 -3.19 3.92
N CYS A 70 7.23 -3.32 5.12
CA CYS A 70 7.71 -2.75 6.38
C CYS A 70 6.91 -3.33 7.57
N PRO A 71 7.36 -3.11 8.82
CA PRO A 71 6.58 -3.45 10.01
C PRO A 71 5.19 -2.82 9.99
N ALA A 72 4.17 -3.55 10.46
CA ALA A 72 2.77 -3.12 10.32
C ALA A 72 2.46 -1.79 11.02
N ALA A 73 3.17 -1.48 12.12
CA ALA A 73 3.05 -0.23 12.86
C ALA A 73 3.52 1.01 12.07
N GLN A 74 4.29 0.83 10.98
CA GLN A 74 4.82 1.93 10.15
C GLN A 74 3.87 2.29 9.00
N ILE A 75 2.63 2.63 9.32
CA ILE A 75 1.56 2.92 8.34
C ILE A 75 1.98 4.00 7.34
N VAL A 76 2.57 5.10 7.81
CA VAL A 76 2.96 6.22 6.94
C VAL A 76 3.99 5.80 5.90
N ASP A 77 4.95 4.96 6.27
CA ASP A 77 5.98 4.51 5.34
C ASP A 77 5.44 3.44 4.40
N ALA A 78 4.56 2.55 4.87
CA ALA A 78 3.82 1.62 4.02
C ALA A 78 3.07 2.37 2.90
N VAL A 79 2.32 3.42 3.26
CA VAL A 79 1.55 4.22 2.30
C VAL A 79 2.45 4.87 1.25
N LYS A 80 3.60 5.43 1.64
CA LYS A 80 4.55 6.04 0.67
C LYS A 80 5.05 5.01 -0.34
N VAL A 81 5.45 3.84 0.14
CA VAL A 81 5.96 2.76 -0.72
C VAL A 81 4.85 2.26 -1.65
N ILE A 82 3.64 2.01 -1.12
CA ILE A 82 2.48 1.59 -1.90
C ILE A 82 2.12 2.62 -2.97
N ALA A 83 2.07 3.91 -2.62
CA ALA A 83 1.78 4.98 -3.57
C ALA A 83 2.82 5.02 -4.70
N HIS A 84 4.11 4.85 -4.39
CA HIS A 84 5.16 4.84 -5.41
C HIS A 84 5.01 3.69 -6.42
N VAL A 85 4.56 2.52 -5.95
CA VAL A 85 4.36 1.34 -6.80
C VAL A 85 3.06 1.43 -7.60
N VAL A 86 1.97 1.85 -6.96
CA VAL A 86 0.62 1.86 -7.56
C VAL A 86 0.36 3.10 -8.42
N MET A 87 1.03 4.20 -8.12
CA MET A 87 1.01 5.44 -8.91
C MET A 87 2.46 5.86 -9.22
N PRO A 88 3.14 5.13 -10.13
CA PRO A 88 4.45 5.56 -10.57
C PRO A 88 4.33 6.97 -11.18
N PRO A 89 5.33 7.85 -10.98
CA PRO A 89 5.35 9.12 -11.70
C PRO A 89 5.18 8.80 -13.20
N GLY A 90 4.26 9.51 -13.87
CA GLY A 90 4.11 9.39 -15.31
C GLY A 90 5.46 9.59 -16.00
N PRO A 91 5.68 9.08 -17.23
CA PRO A 91 6.92 9.32 -17.94
C PRO A 91 7.17 10.83 -17.93
N GLU A 92 8.21 11.26 -17.20
CA GLU A 92 8.64 12.65 -17.19
C GLU A 92 8.78 13.07 -18.64
N GLY A 93 8.08 14.15 -19.01
CA GLY A 93 7.85 14.51 -20.40
C GLY A 93 9.10 14.35 -21.25
N GLU A 94 9.05 13.42 -22.20
CA GLU A 94 9.86 13.57 -23.40
C GLU A 94 9.45 14.92 -24.00
N PRO A 95 10.36 15.89 -24.16
CA PRO A 95 10.05 17.07 -24.94
C PRO A 95 9.71 16.55 -26.34
N SER A 96 8.43 16.66 -26.73
CA SER A 96 7.99 16.52 -28.12
C SER A 96 8.63 17.63 -28.93
N ASP A 97 9.88 17.44 -29.31
CA ASP A 97 10.53 18.12 -30.43
C ASP A 97 9.92 17.53 -31.71
N LEU A 98 8.74 18.03 -32.08
CA LEU A 98 8.18 17.86 -33.41
C LEU A 98 8.02 19.25 -34.02
N PRO A 99 8.88 19.65 -34.97
CA PRO A 99 8.69 20.89 -35.71
C PRO A 99 7.48 20.76 -36.66
N GLU A 100 6.78 21.89 -36.83
CA GLU A 100 5.62 22.12 -37.70
C GLU A 100 5.88 21.79 -39.19
#